data_AF-A0A966SCC6-F1
#
_entry.id   AF-A0A966SCC6-F1
#
_cell.length_a   1.000
_cell.length_b   1.000
_cell.length_c   1.000
_cell.angle_alpha   90.00
_cell.angle_beta   90.00
_cell.angle_gamma   90.00
#
_symmetry.space_group_name_H-M   'P 1'
#
loop_
_entity.id
_entity.type
_entity.pdbx_description
1 polymer ?
#
loop_
_entity_poly.entity_id
_entity_poly.type
_entity_poly.pdbx_seq_one_letter_code
_entity_poly.pdbx_strand_id
1 'polypeptide(L)'
;RRRRRVVDVNDRSLRDITIGLGGSPNGFPRQDGFDIVVASEVMAIFCLATSINDLKERLGKIVVGYTRDQKPILARDLKAHGAMTVLLKDALSPNLVQTLENNPAIIHGGPFANIAHGCNSVIATRTALKLGDYVVTEAGFGADLGAEKFVDIKCRKAGLKPAAAVIVATVRALKYHGGVEVADLPTENVAALLKGMANLERHIANVRDRMGLPCVVSINHRAEDTPAEIAALQERATQLGVTILNSRHFAEGSAGATELAHEVVRLCEQPNKFSMMYEDSLPLWNKMKKVATELYGAADITADAKVRASIRSLQENGYGHYPVCVAKTQYSFSTDPKLRGAPSVPVLRALHEAFGYLPEEATLQVAEALNLSRAEIHGVITFYHDFRREPAGRTRLKLCRAEACQAMGSDALADEVSQKLAVGWHGTTRDGRVTLEPVFCLGLCSVAPAALVGTELVGRADWPRLQQALAKCEH
;
A
#
# COMPACT_ATOMS: atom_id res chain seq x y z
N ARG A 1 -27.89 0.49 -18.55
CA ARG A 1 -26.91 1.38 -17.89
C ARG A 1 -25.42 1.06 -18.17
N ARG A 2 -25.04 0.01 -18.93
CA ARG A 2 -23.63 -0.43 -18.92
C ARG A 2 -22.70 0.23 -19.94
N ARG A 3 -23.17 0.69 -21.10
CA ARG A 3 -22.29 1.31 -22.09
C ARG A 3 -22.73 2.73 -22.42
N ARG A 4 -21.88 3.66 -22.01
CA ARG A 4 -21.95 5.09 -22.33
C ARG A 4 -21.04 5.38 -23.51
N ARG A 5 -21.26 6.50 -24.17
CA ARG A 5 -20.28 7.04 -25.13
C ARG A 5 -19.09 7.62 -24.38
N VAL A 6 -18.06 8.02 -25.10
CA VAL A 6 -16.90 8.68 -24.49
C VAL A 6 -16.48 9.92 -25.26
N VAL A 7 -15.95 10.90 -24.54
CA VAL A 7 -15.34 12.12 -25.09
C VAL A 7 -14.22 12.55 -24.14
N ASP A 8 -13.08 12.99 -24.68
CA ASP A 8 -11.92 13.36 -23.86
C ASP A 8 -11.95 14.85 -23.48
N VAL A 9 -13.08 15.27 -22.91
CA VAL A 9 -13.34 16.64 -22.45
C VAL A 9 -14.11 16.57 -21.14
N ASN A 10 -13.78 17.46 -20.20
CA ASN A 10 -14.51 17.59 -18.94
C ASN A 10 -15.86 18.29 -19.15
N ASP A 11 -16.85 17.55 -19.66
CA ASP A 11 -18.21 18.05 -19.88
C ASP A 11 -19.23 17.39 -18.94
N ARG A 12 -19.66 18.13 -17.91
CA ARG A 12 -20.64 17.64 -16.94
C ARG A 12 -22.05 17.53 -17.52
N SER A 13 -22.36 18.25 -18.59
CA SER A 13 -23.71 18.30 -19.19
C SER A 13 -24.07 17.01 -19.91
N LEU A 14 -23.06 16.22 -20.32
CA LEU A 14 -23.22 14.96 -21.05
C LEU A 14 -23.35 13.73 -20.14
N ARG A 15 -23.36 13.89 -18.82
CA ARG A 15 -23.40 12.76 -17.87
C ARG A 15 -24.69 11.94 -17.99
N ASP A 16 -25.81 12.63 -18.12
CA ASP A 16 -27.16 12.04 -18.22
C ASP A 16 -27.93 12.74 -19.34
N ILE A 17 -28.14 12.04 -20.45
CA ILE A 17 -28.81 12.56 -21.64
C ILE A 17 -29.88 11.59 -22.15
N THR A 18 -30.76 12.07 -23.01
CA THR A 18 -31.64 11.23 -23.83
C THR A 18 -31.24 11.36 -25.29
N ILE A 19 -31.10 10.23 -25.97
CA ILE A 19 -30.74 10.18 -27.39
C ILE A 19 -31.85 9.54 -28.21
N GLY A 20 -31.75 9.62 -29.54
CA GLY A 20 -32.69 8.95 -30.45
C GLY A 20 -34.07 9.61 -30.47
N LEU A 21 -34.12 10.91 -30.23
CA LEU A 21 -35.32 11.74 -30.33
C LEU A 21 -35.55 12.19 -31.78
N GLY A 22 -36.73 12.73 -32.08
CA GLY A 22 -37.06 13.27 -33.41
C GLY A 22 -37.76 12.30 -34.36
N GLY A 23 -38.39 11.25 -33.85
CA GLY A 23 -39.22 10.30 -34.64
C GLY A 23 -38.46 9.10 -35.19
N SER A 24 -39.20 8.20 -35.86
CA SER A 24 -38.71 6.89 -36.34
C SER A 24 -37.41 6.88 -37.15
N PRO A 25 -37.08 7.85 -38.03
CA PRO A 25 -35.80 7.80 -38.76
C PRO A 25 -34.57 8.05 -37.87
N ASN A 26 -34.75 8.59 -36.66
CA ASN A 26 -33.67 9.03 -35.77
C ASN A 26 -33.32 8.00 -34.67
N GLY A 27 -33.82 6.77 -34.80
CA GLY A 27 -33.55 5.67 -33.89
C GLY A 27 -34.60 5.52 -32.78
N PHE A 28 -34.21 4.93 -31.66
CA PHE A 28 -35.10 4.59 -30.56
C PHE A 28 -34.73 5.40 -29.30
N PRO A 29 -35.68 6.16 -28.71
CA PRO A 29 -35.44 6.93 -27.51
C PRO A 29 -34.90 6.08 -26.35
N ARG A 30 -33.79 6.52 -25.75
CA ARG A 30 -33.24 5.90 -24.53
C ARG A 30 -32.39 6.88 -23.73
N GLN A 31 -32.29 6.62 -22.43
CA GLN A 31 -31.31 7.27 -21.57
C GLN A 31 -29.90 6.79 -21.92
N ASP A 32 -28.95 7.72 -21.93
CA ASP A 32 -27.53 7.48 -22.14
C ASP A 32 -26.67 8.51 -21.40
N GLY A 33 -25.36 8.44 -21.58
CA GLY A 33 -24.40 9.43 -21.09
C GLY A 33 -23.06 9.31 -21.78
N PHE A 34 -22.15 10.20 -21.40
CA PHE A 34 -20.73 10.15 -21.74
C PHE A 34 -19.87 9.96 -20.51
N ASP A 35 -18.83 9.14 -20.64
CA ASP A 35 -17.71 9.07 -19.71
C ASP A 35 -16.46 9.69 -20.37
N ILE A 36 -15.45 10.07 -19.59
CA ILE A 36 -14.17 10.53 -20.15
C ILE A 36 -13.43 9.34 -20.82
N VAL A 37 -12.68 9.56 -21.91
CA VAL A 37 -12.11 8.46 -22.73
C VAL A 37 -11.23 7.50 -21.90
N VAL A 38 -10.42 8.02 -21.00
CA VAL A 38 -9.54 7.23 -20.12
C VAL A 38 -10.29 6.35 -19.10
N ALA A 39 -11.59 6.59 -18.90
CA ALA A 39 -12.48 5.74 -18.10
C ALA A 39 -13.10 4.57 -18.90
N SER A 40 -12.88 4.54 -20.22
CA SER A 40 -13.42 3.50 -21.10
C SER A 40 -12.86 2.12 -20.79
N GLU A 41 -13.71 1.09 -20.85
CA GLU A 41 -13.25 -0.32 -20.82
C GLU A 41 -12.31 -0.64 -21.99
N VAL A 42 -12.44 0.07 -23.12
CA VAL A 42 -11.50 -0.05 -24.26
C VAL A 42 -10.09 0.36 -23.83
N MET A 43 -9.93 1.41 -23.01
CA MET A 43 -8.63 1.83 -22.49
C MET A 43 -8.04 0.77 -21.54
N ALA A 44 -8.85 0.18 -20.67
CA ALA A 44 -8.40 -0.90 -19.78
C ALA A 44 -7.99 -2.16 -20.56
N ILE A 45 -8.76 -2.54 -21.59
CA ILE A 45 -8.44 -3.65 -22.49
C ILE A 45 -7.15 -3.36 -23.26
N PHE A 46 -7.02 -2.17 -23.81
CA PHE A 46 -5.83 -1.72 -24.52
C PHE A 46 -4.58 -1.82 -23.64
N CYS A 47 -4.68 -1.40 -22.37
CA CYS A 47 -3.55 -1.45 -21.45
C CYS A 47 -3.21 -2.88 -20.99
N LEU A 48 -4.13 -3.84 -21.05
CA LEU A 48 -3.88 -5.23 -20.64
C LEU A 48 -3.64 -6.19 -21.81
N ALA A 49 -3.82 -5.75 -23.05
CA ALA A 49 -3.59 -6.57 -24.23
C ALA A 49 -2.09 -6.87 -24.39
N THR A 50 -1.76 -8.08 -24.84
CA THR A 50 -0.36 -8.49 -25.10
C THR A 50 -0.01 -8.53 -26.58
N SER A 51 -1.00 -8.44 -27.47
CA SER A 51 -0.85 -8.42 -28.93
C SER A 51 -2.11 -7.87 -29.59
N ILE A 52 -2.06 -7.60 -30.90
CA ILE A 52 -3.25 -7.17 -31.67
C ILE A 52 -4.34 -8.26 -31.71
N ASN A 53 -3.95 -9.53 -31.69
CA ASN A 53 -4.89 -10.65 -31.64
C ASN A 53 -5.57 -10.75 -30.26
N ASP A 54 -4.80 -10.60 -29.19
CA ASP A 54 -5.34 -10.56 -27.82
C ASP A 54 -6.25 -9.34 -27.62
N LEU A 55 -5.87 -8.18 -28.16
CA LEU A 55 -6.70 -6.98 -28.20
C LEU A 55 -8.05 -7.27 -28.87
N LYS A 56 -8.04 -7.83 -30.09
CA LYS A 56 -9.25 -8.17 -30.84
C LYS A 56 -10.15 -9.14 -30.08
N GLU A 57 -9.57 -10.15 -29.45
CA GLU A 57 -10.32 -11.14 -28.67
C GLU A 57 -11.00 -10.49 -27.46
N ARG A 58 -10.27 -9.67 -26.70
CA ARG A 58 -10.82 -8.93 -25.54
C ARG A 58 -11.90 -7.95 -25.94
N LEU A 59 -11.69 -7.19 -27.01
CA LEU A 59 -12.68 -6.30 -27.59
C LEU A 59 -13.96 -7.06 -27.99
N GLY A 60 -13.83 -8.32 -28.44
CA GLY A 60 -14.95 -9.20 -28.75
C GLY A 60 -15.76 -9.66 -27.53
N LYS A 61 -15.12 -9.77 -26.36
CA LYS A 61 -15.72 -10.24 -25.10
C LYS A 61 -16.45 -9.13 -24.32
N ILE A 62 -16.36 -7.87 -24.73
CA ILE A 62 -17.04 -6.78 -24.05
C ILE A 62 -18.57 -7.00 -24.14
N VAL A 63 -19.30 -6.87 -23.03
CA VAL A 63 -20.77 -6.95 -22.98
C VAL A 63 -21.39 -5.60 -23.31
N VAL A 64 -22.17 -5.48 -24.40
CA VAL A 64 -22.81 -4.21 -24.86
C VAL A 64 -24.16 -3.96 -24.20
N GLY A 65 -24.85 -5.03 -23.83
CA GLY A 65 -26.22 -4.99 -23.34
C GLY A 65 -26.72 -6.39 -23.02
N TYR A 66 -28.02 -6.49 -22.79
CA TYR A 66 -28.69 -7.74 -22.47
C TYR A 66 -29.95 -7.87 -23.32
N THR A 67 -30.29 -9.09 -23.70
CA THR A 67 -31.59 -9.40 -24.30
C THR A 67 -32.72 -9.22 -23.27
N ARG A 68 -33.98 -9.29 -23.72
CA ARG A 68 -35.13 -9.29 -22.80
C ARG A 68 -35.07 -10.45 -21.80
N ASP A 69 -34.52 -11.58 -22.23
CA ASP A 69 -34.30 -12.77 -21.40
C ASP A 69 -33.00 -12.70 -20.55
N GLN A 70 -32.41 -11.51 -20.39
CA GLN A 70 -31.19 -11.27 -19.59
C GLN A 70 -29.94 -12.03 -20.07
N LYS A 71 -29.87 -12.41 -21.35
CA LYS A 71 -28.65 -12.99 -21.93
C LYS A 71 -27.69 -11.86 -22.36
N PRO A 72 -26.38 -11.95 -22.06
CA PRO A 72 -25.43 -10.92 -22.45
C PRO A 72 -25.27 -10.88 -23.98
N ILE A 73 -25.25 -9.67 -24.53
CA ILE A 73 -24.89 -9.42 -25.94
C ILE A 73 -23.45 -8.92 -25.96
N LEU A 74 -22.58 -9.57 -26.71
CA LEU A 74 -21.15 -9.26 -26.82
C LEU A 74 -20.88 -8.38 -28.04
N ALA A 75 -19.78 -7.63 -28.01
CA ALA A 75 -19.37 -6.81 -29.16
C ALA A 75 -19.05 -7.65 -30.41
N ARG A 76 -18.65 -8.91 -30.24
CA ARG A 76 -18.47 -9.85 -31.36
C ARG A 76 -19.79 -10.28 -32.01
N ASP A 77 -20.89 -10.31 -31.25
CA ASP A 77 -22.22 -10.66 -31.77
C ASP A 77 -22.73 -9.56 -32.72
N LEU A 78 -22.28 -8.32 -32.50
CA LEU A 78 -22.48 -7.19 -33.40
C LEU A 78 -21.41 -7.06 -34.49
N LYS A 79 -20.48 -8.02 -34.58
CA LYS A 79 -19.31 -8.00 -35.50
C LYS A 79 -18.44 -6.74 -35.39
N ALA A 80 -18.50 -6.01 -34.27
CA ALA A 80 -17.83 -4.72 -34.11
C ALA A 80 -16.33 -4.83 -33.76
N HIS A 81 -15.92 -5.93 -33.10
CA HIS A 81 -14.56 -6.13 -32.60
C HIS A 81 -13.45 -6.03 -33.65
N GLY A 82 -13.69 -6.47 -34.90
CA GLY A 82 -12.74 -6.30 -35.99
C GLY A 82 -12.49 -4.82 -36.32
N ALA A 83 -13.57 -4.05 -36.51
CA ALA A 83 -13.48 -2.61 -36.79
C ALA A 83 -12.83 -1.83 -35.63
N MET A 84 -13.18 -2.15 -34.38
CA MET A 84 -12.52 -1.55 -33.20
C MET A 84 -11.02 -1.86 -33.17
N THR A 85 -10.61 -3.06 -33.57
CA THR A 85 -9.18 -3.43 -33.64
C THR A 85 -8.45 -2.63 -34.71
N VAL A 86 -9.07 -2.42 -35.88
CA VAL A 86 -8.48 -1.63 -36.98
C VAL A 86 -8.25 -0.18 -36.52
N LEU A 87 -9.20 0.43 -35.82
CA LEU A 87 -9.07 1.79 -35.28
C LEU A 87 -7.95 1.92 -34.24
N LEU A 88 -7.58 0.84 -33.57
CA LEU A 88 -6.55 0.80 -32.54
C LEU A 88 -5.21 0.23 -33.03
N LYS A 89 -5.11 -0.13 -34.32
CA LYS A 89 -3.95 -0.83 -34.88
C LYS A 89 -2.65 -0.07 -34.61
N ASP A 90 -2.60 1.20 -35.00
CA ASP A 90 -1.39 2.01 -34.85
C ASP A 90 -1.23 2.47 -33.41
N ALA A 91 -2.34 2.79 -32.75
CA ALA A 91 -2.38 3.18 -31.34
C ALA A 91 -1.75 2.12 -30.43
N LEU A 92 -1.76 0.83 -30.79
CA LEU A 92 -1.17 -0.25 -29.99
C LEU A 92 0.36 -0.21 -29.92
N SER A 93 1.01 0.60 -30.75
CA SER A 93 2.46 0.77 -30.77
C SER A 93 2.91 1.73 -29.65
N PRO A 94 3.82 1.31 -28.74
CA PRO A 94 4.29 2.18 -27.67
C PRO A 94 5.01 3.44 -28.17
N ASN A 95 4.73 4.60 -27.55
CA ASN A 95 5.35 5.86 -27.93
C ASN A 95 6.68 6.04 -27.17
N LEU A 96 7.79 6.01 -27.91
CA LEU A 96 9.10 6.33 -27.36
C LEU A 96 9.29 7.85 -27.31
N VAL A 97 9.65 8.34 -26.14
CA VAL A 97 10.05 9.72 -25.86
C VAL A 97 11.32 9.69 -24.99
N GLN A 98 11.70 10.84 -24.45
CA GLN A 98 12.86 10.93 -23.56
C GLN A 98 12.58 11.84 -22.36
N THR A 99 13.31 11.61 -21.28
CA THR A 99 13.39 12.53 -20.13
C THR A 99 14.21 13.77 -20.50
N LEU A 100 14.26 14.78 -19.60
CA LEU A 100 15.10 15.98 -19.79
C LEU A 100 16.60 15.64 -19.91
N GLU A 101 17.03 14.53 -19.32
CA GLU A 101 18.41 14.02 -19.38
C GLU A 101 18.56 12.89 -20.41
N ASN A 102 17.72 12.90 -21.45
CA ASN A 102 17.80 12.02 -22.62
C ASN A 102 17.62 10.51 -22.34
N ASN A 103 17.30 10.10 -21.11
CA ASN A 103 16.94 8.71 -20.82
C ASN A 103 15.68 8.31 -21.60
N PRO A 104 15.64 7.13 -22.23
CA PRO A 104 14.48 6.68 -22.98
C PRO A 104 13.28 6.45 -22.06
N ALA A 105 12.11 6.93 -22.46
CA ALA A 105 10.86 6.75 -21.73
C ALA A 105 9.74 6.31 -22.68
N ILE A 106 8.87 5.41 -22.23
CA ILE A 106 7.73 4.94 -23.02
C ILE A 106 6.42 5.40 -22.36
N ILE A 107 5.64 6.22 -23.08
CA ILE A 107 4.33 6.69 -22.64
C ILE A 107 3.25 5.98 -23.45
N HIS A 108 2.45 5.13 -22.82
CA HIS A 108 1.47 4.32 -23.55
C HIS A 108 0.33 3.81 -22.68
N GLY A 109 -0.89 4.25 -23.01
CA GLY A 109 -2.10 3.95 -22.25
C GLY A 109 -2.20 4.72 -20.94
N GLY A 110 -3.43 4.83 -20.41
CA GLY A 110 -3.70 5.56 -19.17
C GLY A 110 -5.11 5.29 -18.67
N PRO A 111 -5.38 4.10 -18.12
CA PRO A 111 -6.68 3.79 -17.55
C PRO A 111 -6.82 4.44 -16.17
N PHE A 112 -8.06 4.72 -15.76
CA PHE A 112 -8.34 5.17 -14.39
C PHE A 112 -7.82 4.17 -13.33
N ALA A 113 -7.38 4.67 -12.18
CA ALA A 113 -6.87 3.85 -11.07
C ALA A 113 -7.93 3.45 -10.03
N ASN A 114 -9.18 3.91 -10.19
CA ASN A 114 -10.31 3.48 -9.36
C ASN A 114 -11.12 2.35 -10.03
N ILE A 115 -11.79 2.62 -11.15
CA ILE A 115 -12.63 1.67 -11.89
C ILE A 115 -11.81 0.73 -12.79
N ALA A 116 -10.51 1.01 -12.98
CA ALA A 116 -9.55 0.16 -13.65
C ALA A 116 -8.24 0.12 -12.83
N HIS A 117 -7.18 -0.45 -13.43
CA HIS A 117 -5.95 -0.82 -12.73
C HIS A 117 -4.92 0.30 -12.62
N GLY A 118 -5.09 1.43 -13.31
CA GLY A 118 -4.25 2.60 -13.13
C GLY A 118 -2.79 2.47 -13.58
N CYS A 119 -2.47 1.61 -14.54
CA CYS A 119 -1.10 1.43 -15.03
C CYS A 119 -1.00 1.69 -16.54
N ASN A 120 0.20 2.04 -17.01
CA ASN A 120 0.52 2.03 -18.43
C ASN A 120 0.42 0.60 -19.02
N SER A 121 0.41 0.49 -20.34
CA SER A 121 0.15 -0.78 -21.02
C SER A 121 1.18 -1.88 -20.72
N VAL A 122 0.71 -3.14 -20.77
CA VAL A 122 1.55 -4.34 -20.70
C VAL A 122 2.56 -4.41 -21.84
N ILE A 123 2.17 -4.01 -23.06
CA ILE A 123 3.07 -4.00 -24.23
C ILE A 123 4.25 -3.07 -23.96
N ALA A 124 4.02 -1.84 -23.49
CA ALA A 124 5.08 -0.90 -23.16
C ALA A 124 6.03 -1.44 -22.08
N THR A 125 5.49 -1.97 -20.98
CA THR A 125 6.32 -2.54 -19.90
C THR A 125 7.14 -3.74 -20.39
N ARG A 126 6.55 -4.65 -21.19
CA ARG A 126 7.28 -5.81 -21.73
C ARG A 126 8.34 -5.40 -22.76
N THR A 127 8.05 -4.41 -23.60
CA THR A 127 9.03 -3.87 -24.54
C THR A 127 10.20 -3.24 -23.79
N ALA A 128 9.94 -2.41 -22.77
CA ALA A 128 10.99 -1.83 -21.93
C ALA A 128 11.86 -2.92 -21.26
N LEU A 129 11.24 -3.98 -20.73
CA LEU A 129 11.96 -5.11 -20.09
C LEU A 129 12.84 -5.91 -21.05
N LYS A 130 12.68 -5.72 -22.37
CA LYS A 130 13.55 -6.31 -23.39
C LYS A 130 14.63 -5.36 -23.89
N LEU A 131 14.51 -4.07 -23.59
CA LEU A 131 15.41 -3.02 -24.09
C LEU A 131 16.34 -2.47 -23.01
N GLY A 132 16.01 -2.60 -21.73
CA GLY A 132 16.84 -2.12 -20.62
C GLY A 132 16.94 -3.13 -19.49
N ASP A 133 18.04 -3.05 -18.74
CA ASP A 133 18.31 -3.90 -17.58
C ASP A 133 17.40 -3.55 -16.39
N TYR A 134 17.03 -2.26 -16.28
CA TYR A 134 16.10 -1.74 -15.28
C TYR A 134 14.94 -1.03 -15.95
N VAL A 135 13.72 -1.34 -15.52
CA VAL A 135 12.50 -0.69 -15.98
C VAL A 135 11.77 -0.11 -14.78
N VAL A 136 11.76 1.21 -14.71
CA VAL A 136 10.92 1.95 -13.75
C VAL A 136 9.53 2.12 -14.35
N THR A 137 8.52 1.74 -13.59
CA THR A 137 7.10 1.92 -13.96
C THR A 137 6.32 2.34 -12.73
N GLU A 138 5.11 2.84 -12.93
CA GLU A 138 4.28 3.39 -11.87
C GLU A 138 2.84 2.90 -11.97
N ALA A 139 2.10 3.10 -10.88
CA ALA A 139 0.67 2.88 -10.81
C ALA A 139 0.00 4.08 -10.11
N GLY A 140 -1.19 4.45 -10.57
CA GLY A 140 -1.89 5.63 -10.06
C GLY A 140 -2.41 5.46 -8.62
N PHE A 141 -2.50 6.59 -7.91
CA PHE A 141 -2.88 6.69 -6.49
C PHE A 141 -1.89 6.03 -5.51
N GLY A 142 -2.29 5.83 -4.26
CA GLY A 142 -1.48 5.17 -3.24
C GLY A 142 -1.31 3.67 -3.48
N ALA A 143 -0.41 3.05 -2.71
CA ALA A 143 -0.13 1.61 -2.85
C ALA A 143 -1.34 0.72 -2.50
N ASP A 144 -2.33 1.25 -1.80
CA ASP A 144 -3.61 0.61 -1.51
C ASP A 144 -4.52 0.47 -2.74
N LEU A 145 -4.30 1.25 -3.80
CA LEU A 145 -5.05 1.14 -5.06
C LEU A 145 -4.13 0.77 -6.21
N GLY A 146 -3.13 1.59 -6.50
CA GLY A 146 -2.26 1.43 -7.66
C GLY A 146 -1.41 0.17 -7.56
N ALA A 147 -0.67 0.02 -6.45
CA ALA A 147 0.26 -1.11 -6.29
C ALA A 147 -0.48 -2.45 -6.18
N GLU A 148 -1.59 -2.52 -5.42
CA GLU A 148 -2.40 -3.76 -5.40
C GLU A 148 -2.90 -4.14 -6.79
N LYS A 149 -3.46 -3.19 -7.56
CA LYS A 149 -3.94 -3.50 -8.91
C LYS A 149 -2.80 -3.80 -9.89
N PHE A 150 -1.63 -3.19 -9.70
CA PHE A 150 -0.44 -3.56 -10.44
C PHE A 150 -0.08 -5.02 -10.19
N VAL A 151 -0.06 -5.46 -8.93
CA VAL A 151 0.23 -6.86 -8.55
C VAL A 151 -0.88 -7.81 -9.00
N ASP A 152 -2.09 -7.64 -8.50
CA ASP A 152 -3.17 -8.61 -8.65
C ASP A 152 -3.86 -8.58 -10.01
N ILE A 153 -3.72 -7.49 -10.79
CA ILE A 153 -4.29 -7.40 -12.14
C ILE A 153 -3.21 -7.41 -13.21
N LYS A 154 -2.29 -6.42 -13.23
CA LYS A 154 -1.33 -6.28 -14.33
C LYS A 154 -0.29 -7.40 -14.31
N CYS A 155 0.40 -7.62 -13.20
CA CYS A 155 1.41 -8.68 -13.07
C CYS A 155 0.79 -10.06 -13.28
N ARG A 156 -0.37 -10.32 -12.67
CA ARG A 156 -1.13 -11.57 -12.87
C ARG A 156 -1.43 -11.85 -14.33
N LYS A 157 -1.94 -10.87 -15.08
CA LYS A 157 -2.33 -11.06 -16.49
C LYS A 157 -1.13 -11.10 -17.45
N ALA A 158 -0.03 -10.44 -17.10
CA ALA A 158 1.13 -10.31 -17.99
C ALA A 158 2.31 -11.24 -17.64
N GLY A 159 2.24 -11.93 -16.50
CA GLY A 159 3.33 -12.77 -15.98
C GLY A 159 4.53 -11.95 -15.49
N LEU A 160 4.32 -10.71 -15.07
CA LEU A 160 5.39 -9.83 -14.60
C LEU A 160 5.72 -10.13 -13.14
N LYS A 161 7.00 -10.02 -12.79
CA LYS A 161 7.51 -10.19 -11.42
C LYS A 161 8.35 -8.96 -11.06
N PRO A 162 7.80 -7.98 -10.31
CA PRO A 162 8.57 -6.82 -9.88
C PRO A 162 9.72 -7.24 -8.94
N ALA A 163 10.87 -6.58 -9.07
CA ALA A 163 12.06 -6.87 -8.27
C ALA A 163 12.07 -6.08 -6.95
N ALA A 164 11.69 -4.81 -6.99
CA ALA A 164 11.59 -3.92 -5.84
C ALA A 164 10.47 -2.89 -6.03
N ALA A 165 10.12 -2.19 -4.95
CA ALA A 165 9.14 -1.11 -4.96
C ALA A 165 9.71 0.18 -4.34
N VAL A 166 9.36 1.32 -4.91
CA VAL A 166 9.65 2.64 -4.32
C VAL A 166 8.33 3.23 -3.83
N ILE A 167 8.27 3.57 -2.54
CA ILE A 167 7.12 4.25 -1.95
C ILE A 167 7.46 5.73 -1.81
N VAL A 168 6.77 6.59 -2.55
CA VAL A 168 7.01 8.04 -2.51
C VAL A 168 6.18 8.68 -1.40
N ALA A 169 6.80 9.55 -0.59
CA ALA A 169 6.14 10.36 0.43
C ALA A 169 6.73 11.78 0.49
N THR A 170 6.10 12.67 1.25
CA THR A 170 6.62 14.02 1.57
C THR A 170 6.36 14.33 3.03
N VAL A 171 7.23 15.12 3.67
CA VAL A 171 7.02 15.61 5.05
C VAL A 171 5.66 16.27 5.19
N ARG A 172 5.30 17.11 4.23
CA ARG A 172 4.00 17.77 4.13
C ARG A 172 2.82 16.79 4.08
N ALA A 173 2.86 15.75 3.25
CA ALA A 173 1.77 14.77 3.19
C ALA A 173 1.62 13.99 4.50
N LEU A 174 2.73 13.67 5.16
CA LEU A 174 2.71 13.01 6.45
C LEU A 174 2.13 13.92 7.54
N LYS A 175 2.52 15.20 7.62
CA LYS A 175 1.86 16.17 8.51
C LYS A 175 0.35 16.27 8.26
N TYR A 176 -0.07 16.27 6.99
CA TYR A 176 -1.49 16.27 6.63
C TYR A 176 -2.20 15.02 7.17
N HIS A 177 -1.59 13.85 7.06
CA HIS A 177 -2.09 12.61 7.66
C HIS A 177 -2.05 12.62 9.20
N GLY A 178 -1.19 13.42 9.81
CA GLY A 178 -1.17 13.71 11.25
C GLY A 178 -2.30 14.62 11.75
N GLY A 179 -3.02 15.28 10.82
CA GLY A 179 -4.13 16.19 11.12
C GLY A 179 -3.85 17.66 10.88
N VAL A 180 -2.72 18.03 10.27
CA VAL A 180 -2.43 19.43 9.89
C VAL A 180 -3.24 19.79 8.65
N GLU A 181 -3.90 20.94 8.66
CA GLU A 181 -4.66 21.43 7.51
C GLU A 181 -3.75 22.04 6.44
N VAL A 182 -4.25 22.08 5.20
CA VAL A 182 -3.47 22.43 4.00
C VAL A 182 -2.74 23.77 4.11
N ALA A 183 -3.34 24.73 4.80
CA ALA A 183 -2.81 26.08 5.01
C ALA A 183 -1.59 26.10 5.94
N ASP A 184 -1.53 25.22 6.93
CA ASP A 184 -0.52 25.23 8.00
C ASP A 184 0.65 24.27 7.73
N LEU A 185 0.56 23.50 6.64
CA LEU A 185 1.58 22.54 6.23
C LEU A 185 3.00 23.10 6.00
N PRO A 186 3.21 24.37 5.60
CA PRO A 186 4.55 24.95 5.52
C PRO A 186 5.25 25.12 6.88
N THR A 187 4.51 25.14 7.99
CA THR A 187 5.08 25.29 9.33
C THR A 187 5.62 23.96 9.84
N GLU A 188 6.80 23.97 10.46
CA GLU A 188 7.40 22.79 11.08
C GLU A 188 6.45 22.14 12.10
N ASN A 189 6.24 20.83 12.00
CA ASN A 189 5.47 20.09 13.00
C ASN A 189 5.90 18.61 13.05
N VAL A 190 6.97 18.33 13.78
CA VAL A 190 7.52 16.98 13.97
C VAL A 190 6.50 16.03 14.62
N ALA A 191 5.70 16.52 15.57
CA ALA A 191 4.69 15.69 16.24
C ALA A 191 3.60 15.21 15.27
N ALA A 192 3.08 16.11 14.43
CA ALA A 192 2.09 15.73 13.42
C ALA A 192 2.70 14.84 12.34
N LEU A 193 3.94 15.10 11.92
CA LEU A 193 4.69 14.24 11.00
C LEU A 193 4.76 12.80 11.54
N LEU A 194 5.20 12.60 12.78
CA LEU A 194 5.30 11.29 13.43
C LEU A 194 3.93 10.62 13.62
N LYS A 195 2.87 11.39 13.89
CA LYS A 195 1.51 10.86 13.93
C LYS A 195 1.03 10.39 12.56
N GLY A 196 1.37 11.14 11.51
CA GLY A 196 1.03 10.81 10.13
C GLY A 196 1.80 9.64 9.53
N MET A 197 2.97 9.29 10.10
CA MET A 197 3.75 8.11 9.70
C MET A 197 2.95 6.82 9.71
N ALA A 198 1.89 6.73 10.52
CA ALA A 198 0.99 5.57 10.51
C ALA A 198 0.44 5.25 9.10
N ASN A 199 0.23 6.26 8.24
CA ASN A 199 -0.16 6.04 6.85
C ASN A 199 0.95 5.37 6.03
N LEU A 200 2.18 5.91 6.10
CA LEU A 200 3.33 5.39 5.37
C LEU A 200 3.72 3.98 5.87
N GLU A 201 3.70 3.76 7.18
CA GLU A 201 3.92 2.45 7.80
C GLU A 201 2.98 1.39 7.26
N ARG A 202 1.69 1.73 7.09
CA ARG A 202 0.72 0.81 6.48
C ARG A 202 1.07 0.50 5.03
N HIS A 203 1.46 1.49 4.23
CA HIS A 203 1.88 1.25 2.85
C HIS A 203 3.14 0.37 2.76
N ILE A 204 4.13 0.63 3.62
CA ILE A 204 5.34 -0.21 3.75
C ILE A 204 4.94 -1.65 4.08
N ALA A 205 4.10 -1.86 5.09
CA ALA A 205 3.63 -3.17 5.50
C ALA A 205 2.91 -3.89 4.35
N ASN A 206 2.05 -3.18 3.64
CA ASN A 206 1.31 -3.74 2.50
C ASN A 206 2.26 -4.23 1.40
N VAL A 207 3.24 -3.41 1.01
CA VAL A 207 4.20 -3.76 -0.04
C VAL A 207 5.14 -4.89 0.39
N ARG A 208 5.70 -4.79 1.59
CA ARG A 208 6.66 -5.78 2.11
C ARG A 208 5.99 -7.10 2.46
N ASP A 209 4.91 -7.05 3.23
CA ASP A 209 4.37 -8.24 3.90
C ASP A 209 3.21 -8.88 3.12
N ARG A 210 2.45 -8.10 2.33
CA ARG A 210 1.32 -8.64 1.53
C ARG A 210 1.70 -8.91 0.08
N MET A 211 2.56 -8.07 -0.51
CA MET A 211 3.02 -8.25 -1.89
C MET A 211 4.38 -8.97 -1.96
N GLY A 212 5.09 -9.10 -0.83
CA GLY A 212 6.37 -9.81 -0.74
C GLY A 212 7.51 -9.08 -1.44
N LEU A 213 7.41 -7.76 -1.60
CA LEU A 213 8.38 -6.95 -2.34
C LEU A 213 9.30 -6.17 -1.40
N PRO A 214 10.63 -6.21 -1.62
CA PRO A 214 11.52 -5.29 -0.94
C PRO A 214 11.18 -3.86 -1.37
N CYS A 215 11.23 -2.93 -0.43
CA CYS A 215 10.87 -1.55 -0.70
C CYS A 215 11.81 -0.54 -0.04
N VAL A 216 11.97 0.59 -0.71
CA VAL A 216 12.60 1.80 -0.20
C VAL A 216 11.58 2.93 -0.21
N VAL A 217 11.64 3.82 0.78
CA VAL A 217 10.83 5.05 0.78
C VAL A 217 11.67 6.19 0.21
N SER A 218 11.12 6.91 -0.75
CA SER A 218 11.66 8.18 -1.25
C SER A 218 10.85 9.34 -0.69
N ILE A 219 11.47 10.16 0.16
CA ILE A 219 10.92 11.42 0.61
C ILE A 219 11.27 12.48 -0.44
N ASN A 220 10.27 13.00 -1.14
CA ASN A 220 10.50 14.09 -2.09
C ASN A 220 10.69 15.39 -1.31
N HIS A 221 11.93 15.87 -1.27
CA HIS A 221 12.33 17.05 -0.51
C HIS A 221 11.68 18.31 -1.05
N ARG A 222 11.30 19.21 -0.14
CA ARG A 222 10.87 20.57 -0.44
C ARG A 222 11.61 21.61 0.40
N ALA A 223 11.60 22.85 -0.07
CA ALA A 223 12.30 23.96 0.57
C ALA A 223 11.79 24.24 2.00
N GLU A 224 10.52 23.95 2.28
CA GLU A 224 9.92 24.09 3.61
C GLU A 224 10.24 22.93 4.58
N ASP A 225 10.84 21.84 4.13
CA ASP A 225 11.14 20.69 4.98
C ASP A 225 12.32 21.00 5.90
N THR A 226 12.11 20.88 7.21
CA THR A 226 13.12 21.25 8.19
C THR A 226 14.09 20.10 8.50
N PRO A 227 15.33 20.39 8.94
CA PRO A 227 16.26 19.36 9.39
C PRO A 227 15.70 18.47 10.52
N ALA A 228 14.88 19.05 11.42
CA ALA A 228 14.25 18.31 12.52
C ALA A 228 13.23 17.30 12.01
N GLU A 229 12.40 17.68 11.04
CA GLU A 229 11.44 16.77 10.40
C GLU A 229 12.14 15.64 9.64
N ILE A 230 13.21 15.94 8.90
CA ILE A 230 13.99 14.92 8.18
C ILE A 230 14.68 13.97 9.17
N ALA A 231 15.28 14.49 10.24
CA ALA A 231 15.92 13.65 11.26
C ALA A 231 14.91 12.71 11.94
N ALA A 232 13.71 13.19 12.26
CA ALA A 232 12.65 12.37 12.82
C ALA A 232 12.21 11.22 11.88
N LEU A 233 12.19 11.46 10.56
CA LEU A 233 11.92 10.41 9.58
C LEU A 233 13.02 9.34 9.55
N GLN A 234 14.29 9.76 9.62
CA GLN A 234 15.44 8.85 9.62
C GLN A 234 15.49 8.00 10.90
N GLU A 235 15.17 8.58 12.04
CA GLU A 235 15.06 7.84 13.30
C GLU A 235 13.94 6.79 13.21
N ARG A 236 12.76 7.18 12.69
CA ARG A 236 11.64 6.25 12.52
C ARG A 236 11.94 5.17 11.48
N ALA A 237 12.67 5.49 10.41
CA ALA A 237 13.14 4.52 9.41
C ALA A 237 13.93 3.37 10.05
N THR A 238 14.86 3.73 10.94
CA THR A 238 15.71 2.78 11.68
C THR A 238 14.88 1.84 12.54
N GLN A 239 13.82 2.36 13.19
CA GLN A 239 12.92 1.55 14.02
C GLN A 239 12.06 0.58 13.19
N LEU A 240 11.71 0.94 11.94
CA LEU A 240 10.89 0.12 11.05
C LEU A 240 11.70 -0.91 10.26
N GLY A 241 13.03 -0.81 10.27
CA GLY A 241 13.91 -1.65 9.45
C GLY A 241 13.73 -1.42 7.95
N VAL A 242 13.42 -0.19 7.54
CA VAL A 242 13.22 0.19 6.13
C VAL A 242 14.06 1.42 5.79
N THR A 243 14.71 1.40 4.64
CA THR A 243 15.49 2.53 4.14
C THR A 243 14.54 3.67 3.73
N ILE A 244 14.73 4.86 4.32
CA ILE A 244 14.05 6.09 3.92
C ILE A 244 15.10 7.08 3.44
N LEU A 245 15.02 7.47 2.17
CA LEU A 245 15.98 8.36 1.52
C LEU A 245 15.31 9.68 1.15
N ASN A 246 16.04 10.78 1.31
CA ASN A 246 15.57 12.09 0.91
C ASN A 246 16.03 12.41 -0.52
N SER A 247 15.08 12.57 -1.42
CA SER A 247 15.33 12.75 -2.85
C SER A 247 15.09 14.20 -3.28
N ARG A 248 16.05 14.76 -4.01
CA ARG A 248 16.08 16.16 -4.50
C ARG A 248 15.99 16.26 -6.03
N HIS A 249 15.61 15.19 -6.71
CA HIS A 249 15.63 15.10 -8.18
C HIS A 249 14.76 16.14 -8.92
N PHE A 250 13.78 16.74 -8.26
CA PHE A 250 13.05 17.88 -8.84
C PHE A 250 13.95 19.10 -9.06
N ALA A 251 14.84 19.40 -8.09
CA ALA A 251 15.73 20.57 -8.15
C ALA A 251 17.10 20.24 -8.77
N GLU A 252 17.57 19.00 -8.61
CA GLU A 252 18.95 18.59 -8.90
C GLU A 252 19.05 17.51 -9.99
N GLY A 253 17.94 17.15 -10.65
CA GLY A 253 17.95 16.12 -11.70
C GLY A 253 18.40 14.75 -11.17
N SER A 254 19.14 13.99 -11.98
CA SER A 254 19.65 12.66 -11.61
C SER A 254 20.55 12.68 -10.37
N ALA A 255 21.36 13.74 -10.19
CA ALA A 255 22.26 13.86 -9.04
C ALA A 255 21.49 13.74 -7.71
N GLY A 256 20.32 14.38 -7.62
CA GLY A 256 19.44 14.37 -6.45
C GLY A 256 18.66 13.07 -6.21
N ALA A 257 18.83 12.04 -7.03
CA ALA A 257 18.25 10.70 -6.81
C ALA A 257 19.30 9.57 -6.83
N THR A 258 20.60 9.90 -6.79
CA THR A 258 21.68 8.92 -6.92
C THR A 258 21.63 7.85 -5.81
N GLU A 259 21.45 8.27 -4.55
CA GLU A 259 21.33 7.34 -3.42
C GLU A 259 20.09 6.43 -3.55
N LEU A 260 18.96 7.00 -4.00
CA LEU A 260 17.75 6.23 -4.26
C LEU A 260 17.99 5.18 -5.35
N ALA A 261 18.67 5.55 -6.44
CA ALA A 261 18.98 4.64 -7.52
C ALA A 261 19.88 3.48 -7.04
N HIS A 262 20.93 3.76 -6.27
CA HIS A 262 21.79 2.73 -5.69
C HIS A 262 21.02 1.77 -4.77
N GLU A 263 20.15 2.30 -3.92
CA GLU A 263 19.34 1.47 -3.04
C GLU A 263 18.36 0.59 -3.83
N VAL A 264 17.70 1.14 -4.86
CA VAL A 264 16.82 0.36 -5.73
C VAL A 264 17.57 -0.77 -6.45
N VAL A 265 18.78 -0.51 -6.94
CA VAL A 265 19.65 -1.55 -7.54
C VAL A 265 19.97 -2.63 -6.52
N ARG A 266 20.41 -2.26 -5.31
CA ARG A 266 20.71 -3.19 -4.21
C ARG A 266 19.50 -4.06 -3.84
N LEU A 267 18.28 -3.50 -3.85
CA LEU A 267 17.06 -4.25 -3.58
C LEU A 267 16.69 -5.19 -4.73
N CYS A 268 16.92 -4.79 -5.99
CA CYS A 268 16.67 -5.63 -7.16
C CYS A 268 17.58 -6.87 -7.21
N GLU A 269 18.79 -6.79 -6.65
CA GLU A 269 19.75 -7.89 -6.59
C GLU A 269 19.46 -8.92 -5.48
N GLN A 270 18.52 -8.60 -4.57
CA GLN A 270 18.13 -9.49 -3.48
C GLN A 270 17.00 -10.43 -3.87
N PRO A 271 16.97 -11.66 -3.31
CA PRO A 271 15.81 -12.51 -3.45
C PRO A 271 14.59 -11.84 -2.81
N ASN A 272 13.48 -11.80 -3.54
CA ASN A 272 12.19 -11.37 -3.01
C ASN A 272 11.18 -12.51 -2.94
N LYS A 273 10.09 -12.29 -2.21
CA LYS A 273 9.00 -13.25 -2.02
C LYS A 273 7.73 -12.80 -2.74
N PHE A 274 7.89 -12.17 -3.91
CA PHE A 274 6.78 -11.60 -4.67
C PHE A 274 5.64 -12.61 -4.81
N SER A 275 4.45 -12.21 -4.39
CA SER A 275 3.24 -13.02 -4.48
C SER A 275 2.01 -12.16 -4.78
N MET A 276 1.03 -12.79 -5.40
CA MET A 276 -0.31 -12.22 -5.54
C MET A 276 -0.99 -12.23 -4.17
N MET A 277 -1.86 -11.25 -3.87
CA MET A 277 -2.50 -11.24 -2.56
C MET A 277 -3.48 -12.41 -2.41
N TYR A 278 -4.14 -12.83 -3.49
CA TYR A 278 -5.12 -13.91 -3.48
C TYR A 278 -5.06 -14.82 -4.71
N GLU A 279 -5.45 -16.08 -4.55
CA GLU A 279 -5.51 -17.04 -5.65
C GLU A 279 -6.67 -16.78 -6.62
N ASP A 280 -6.53 -17.22 -7.89
CA ASP A 280 -7.59 -17.12 -8.89
C ASP A 280 -8.85 -17.90 -8.49
N SER A 281 -8.68 -19.01 -7.79
CA SER A 281 -9.76 -19.88 -7.32
C SER A 281 -10.56 -19.30 -6.13
N LEU A 282 -10.04 -18.26 -5.46
CA LEU A 282 -10.73 -17.66 -4.32
C LEU A 282 -12.07 -17.05 -4.79
N PRO A 283 -13.21 -17.33 -4.11
CA PRO A 283 -14.49 -16.75 -4.51
C PRO A 283 -14.44 -15.23 -4.55
N LEU A 284 -15.17 -14.59 -5.49
CA LEU A 284 -15.15 -13.14 -5.70
C LEU A 284 -15.38 -12.35 -4.41
N TRP A 285 -16.35 -12.78 -3.59
CA TRP A 285 -16.61 -12.14 -2.30
C TRP A 285 -15.39 -12.19 -1.37
N ASN A 286 -14.72 -13.33 -1.32
CA ASN A 286 -13.56 -13.52 -0.46
C ASN A 286 -12.33 -12.78 -0.99
N LYS A 287 -12.19 -12.60 -2.32
CA LYS A 287 -11.19 -11.70 -2.91
C LYS A 287 -11.41 -10.26 -2.46
N MET A 288 -12.63 -9.73 -2.58
CA MET A 288 -12.97 -8.38 -2.12
C MET A 288 -12.75 -8.22 -0.61
N LYS A 289 -13.18 -9.21 0.18
CA LYS A 289 -12.97 -9.22 1.63
C LYS A 289 -11.49 -9.19 1.96
N LYS A 290 -10.68 -10.02 1.31
CA LYS A 290 -9.24 -10.09 1.53
C LYS A 290 -8.53 -8.77 1.21
N VAL A 291 -8.86 -8.12 0.09
CA VAL A 291 -8.34 -6.77 -0.20
C VAL A 291 -8.75 -5.79 0.90
N ALA A 292 -10.03 -5.79 1.31
CA ALA A 292 -10.50 -4.89 2.35
C ALA A 292 -9.81 -5.14 3.71
N THR A 293 -9.70 -6.39 4.14
CA THR A 293 -9.19 -6.73 5.47
C THR A 293 -7.67 -6.65 5.55
N GLU A 294 -6.95 -7.12 4.53
CA GLU A 294 -5.49 -7.22 4.58
C GLU A 294 -4.77 -5.98 4.05
N LEU A 295 -5.36 -5.25 3.10
CA LEU A 295 -4.76 -4.05 2.51
C LEU A 295 -5.27 -2.76 3.18
N TYR A 296 -6.59 -2.62 3.30
CA TYR A 296 -7.20 -1.41 3.87
C TYR A 296 -7.24 -1.45 5.39
N GLY A 297 -7.24 -2.65 5.97
CA GLY A 297 -7.46 -2.83 7.41
C GLY A 297 -8.90 -2.54 7.80
N ALA A 298 -9.85 -3.05 7.01
CA ALA A 298 -11.28 -3.04 7.30
C ALA A 298 -11.78 -4.37 7.89
N ALA A 299 -12.82 -4.33 8.73
CA ALA A 299 -13.29 -5.48 9.51
C ALA A 299 -13.86 -6.59 8.65
N ASP A 300 -14.72 -6.15 7.77
CA ASP A 300 -15.41 -6.97 6.82
C ASP A 300 -15.89 -6.06 5.70
N ILE A 301 -16.49 -6.69 4.70
CA ILE A 301 -17.26 -6.01 3.68
C ILE A 301 -18.74 -6.30 3.91
N THR A 302 -19.56 -5.27 3.81
CA THR A 302 -21.01 -5.39 3.89
C THR A 302 -21.64 -4.93 2.58
N ALA A 303 -22.70 -5.61 2.15
CA ALA A 303 -23.48 -5.19 1.01
C ALA A 303 -24.93 -5.68 1.14
N ASP A 304 -25.86 -4.97 0.52
CA ASP A 304 -27.26 -5.38 0.48
C ASP A 304 -27.47 -6.70 -0.29
N ALA A 305 -28.66 -7.29 -0.14
CA ALA A 305 -29.00 -8.57 -0.76
C ALA A 305 -28.90 -8.55 -2.30
N LYS A 306 -29.19 -7.41 -2.93
CA LYS A 306 -29.16 -7.26 -4.40
C LYS A 306 -27.72 -7.28 -4.92
N VAL A 307 -26.80 -6.62 -4.23
CA VAL A 307 -25.36 -6.64 -4.55
C VAL A 307 -24.80 -8.04 -4.31
N ARG A 308 -25.14 -8.69 -3.18
CA ARG A 308 -24.72 -10.07 -2.86
C ARG A 308 -25.19 -11.06 -3.94
N ALA A 309 -26.44 -10.95 -4.38
CA ALA A 309 -26.99 -11.77 -5.47
C ALA A 309 -26.28 -11.51 -6.80
N SER A 310 -25.94 -10.24 -7.10
CA SER A 310 -25.20 -9.89 -8.31
C SER A 310 -23.79 -10.49 -8.33
N ILE A 311 -23.09 -10.47 -7.19
CA ILE A 311 -21.75 -11.07 -7.06
C ILE A 311 -21.81 -12.59 -7.19
N ARG A 312 -22.82 -13.23 -6.59
CA ARG A 312 -23.06 -14.67 -6.74
C ARG A 312 -23.34 -15.04 -8.19
N SER A 313 -24.18 -14.27 -8.87
CA SER A 313 -24.46 -14.45 -10.29
C SER A 313 -23.19 -14.32 -11.15
N LEU A 314 -22.31 -13.35 -10.87
CA LEU A 314 -21.02 -13.25 -11.56
C LEU A 314 -20.13 -14.46 -11.30
N GLN A 315 -20.07 -14.93 -10.04
CA GLN A 315 -19.30 -16.11 -9.65
C GLN A 315 -19.75 -17.35 -10.44
N GLU A 316 -21.06 -17.59 -10.51
CA GLU A 316 -21.67 -18.76 -11.16
C GLU A 316 -21.61 -18.67 -12.69
N ASN A 317 -21.68 -17.47 -13.28
CA ASN A 317 -21.63 -17.25 -14.72
C ASN A 317 -20.21 -17.15 -15.30
N GLY A 318 -19.23 -17.82 -14.66
CA GLY A 318 -17.88 -17.97 -15.18
C GLY A 318 -16.93 -16.79 -14.92
N TYR A 319 -17.34 -15.75 -14.16
CA TYR A 319 -16.45 -14.65 -13.79
C TYR A 319 -15.69 -14.89 -12.48
N GLY A 320 -15.94 -16.02 -11.79
CA GLY A 320 -15.36 -16.33 -10.47
C GLY A 320 -13.83 -16.26 -10.40
N HIS A 321 -13.15 -16.59 -11.50
CA HIS A 321 -11.70 -16.62 -11.58
C HIS A 321 -11.05 -15.25 -11.87
N TYR A 322 -11.83 -14.21 -12.15
CA TYR A 322 -11.27 -12.88 -12.43
C TYR A 322 -10.72 -12.22 -11.15
N PRO A 323 -9.71 -11.33 -11.27
CA PRO A 323 -9.29 -10.47 -10.17
C PRO A 323 -10.37 -9.42 -9.87
N VAL A 324 -10.30 -8.83 -8.67
CA VAL A 324 -11.22 -7.77 -8.25
C VAL A 324 -10.54 -6.41 -8.43
N CYS A 325 -11.30 -5.40 -8.88
CA CYS A 325 -10.83 -4.03 -9.01
C CYS A 325 -11.69 -3.14 -8.12
N VAL A 326 -11.18 -2.77 -6.95
CA VAL A 326 -11.94 -1.97 -5.97
C VAL A 326 -11.91 -0.49 -6.38
N ALA A 327 -13.08 0.07 -6.63
CA ALA A 327 -13.25 1.51 -6.80
C ALA A 327 -13.64 2.13 -5.45
N LYS A 328 -12.71 2.83 -4.81
CA LYS A 328 -12.93 3.63 -3.60
C LYS A 328 -12.23 4.98 -3.70
N THR A 329 -12.40 5.83 -2.69
CA THR A 329 -11.61 7.05 -2.56
C THR A 329 -10.12 6.74 -2.46
N GLN A 330 -9.30 7.57 -3.09
CA GLN A 330 -7.84 7.53 -3.02
C GLN A 330 -7.26 8.27 -1.80
N TYR A 331 -8.10 8.97 -1.02
CA TYR A 331 -7.66 9.84 0.07
C TYR A 331 -7.59 9.14 1.43
N SER A 332 -8.08 7.91 1.53
CA SER A 332 -8.12 7.12 2.76
C SER A 332 -7.98 5.64 2.44
N PHE A 333 -7.45 4.86 3.38
CA PHE A 333 -7.59 3.40 3.35
C PHE A 333 -9.07 2.98 3.43
N SER A 334 -9.91 3.77 4.11
CA SER A 334 -11.35 3.53 4.24
C SER A 334 -12.15 3.99 3.01
N THR A 335 -13.47 3.85 3.07
CA THR A 335 -14.40 4.45 2.10
C THR A 335 -14.72 5.92 2.37
N ASP A 336 -14.34 6.46 3.53
CA ASP A 336 -14.52 7.87 3.89
C ASP A 336 -13.23 8.67 3.58
N PRO A 337 -13.27 9.62 2.63
CA PRO A 337 -12.11 10.43 2.27
C PRO A 337 -11.57 11.31 3.41
N LYS A 338 -12.34 11.53 4.48
CA LYS A 338 -11.94 12.38 5.61
C LYS A 338 -11.08 11.64 6.63
N LEU A 339 -11.08 10.30 6.65
CA LEU A 339 -10.31 9.51 7.59
C LEU A 339 -8.84 9.40 7.12
N ARG A 340 -8.00 10.33 7.61
CA ARG A 340 -6.57 10.42 7.30
C ARG A 340 -5.73 9.47 8.18
N GLY A 341 -4.49 9.21 7.78
CA GLY A 341 -3.56 8.36 8.56
C GLY A 341 -3.80 6.88 8.32
N ALA A 342 -3.63 6.08 9.38
CA ALA A 342 -4.15 4.72 9.49
C ALA A 342 -5.12 4.70 10.70
N PRO A 343 -6.45 4.73 10.50
CA PRO A 343 -7.42 5.17 11.50
C PRO A 343 -7.32 4.51 12.90
N SER A 344 -6.93 3.24 12.99
CA SER A 344 -6.75 2.51 14.26
C SER A 344 -5.50 2.85 15.06
N VAL A 345 -4.40 3.17 14.38
CA VAL A 345 -3.07 3.20 15.02
C VAL A 345 -2.90 4.37 16.00
N PRO A 346 -3.32 5.62 15.70
CA PRO A 346 -3.18 6.73 16.63
C PRO A 346 -3.98 6.54 17.93
N VAL A 347 -5.17 5.93 17.85
CA VAL A 347 -6.02 5.70 19.03
C VAL A 347 -5.43 4.62 19.93
N LEU A 348 -4.91 3.55 19.34
CA LEU A 348 -4.17 2.52 20.08
C LEU A 348 -2.89 3.09 20.69
N ARG A 349 -2.17 3.98 20.01
CA ARG A 349 -0.99 4.63 20.59
C ARG A 349 -1.32 5.49 21.80
N ALA A 350 -2.38 6.30 21.72
CA ALA A 350 -2.83 7.11 22.86
C ALA A 350 -3.25 6.23 24.06
N LEU A 351 -3.94 5.11 23.82
CA LEU A 351 -4.24 4.14 24.87
C LEU A 351 -2.97 3.54 25.47
N HIS A 352 -2.04 3.10 24.63
CA HIS A 352 -0.80 2.48 25.09
C HIS A 352 0.08 3.46 25.88
N GLU A 353 0.12 4.73 25.51
CA GLU A 353 0.82 5.78 26.26
C GLU A 353 0.16 6.07 27.61
N ALA A 354 -1.18 6.10 27.67
CA ALA A 354 -1.92 6.37 28.90
C ALA A 354 -1.84 5.22 29.91
N PHE A 355 -1.88 3.96 29.45
CA PHE A 355 -1.97 2.79 30.30
C PHE A 355 -0.68 1.96 30.40
N GLY A 356 0.34 2.24 29.56
CA GLY A 356 1.58 1.45 29.48
C GLY A 356 1.43 0.07 28.81
N TYR A 357 0.22 -0.26 28.40
CA TYR A 357 -0.21 -1.43 27.63
C TYR A 357 -1.59 -1.12 27.03
N LEU A 358 -2.18 -2.07 26.32
CA LEU A 358 -3.51 -1.96 25.71
C LEU A 358 -4.50 -2.87 26.44
N PRO A 359 -5.29 -2.33 27.39
CA PRO A 359 -6.33 -3.10 28.06
C PRO A 359 -7.34 -3.64 27.05
N GLU A 360 -7.71 -4.92 27.20
CA GLU A 360 -8.63 -5.56 26.24
C GLU A 360 -9.94 -4.76 26.12
N GLU A 361 -10.57 -4.37 27.22
CA GLU A 361 -11.79 -3.56 27.20
C GLU A 361 -11.64 -2.24 26.44
N ALA A 362 -10.52 -1.52 26.62
CA ALA A 362 -10.25 -0.28 25.92
C ALA A 362 -10.04 -0.52 24.42
N THR A 363 -9.36 -1.61 24.06
CA THR A 363 -9.19 -1.99 22.64
C THR A 363 -10.51 -2.37 21.98
N LEU A 364 -11.46 -2.95 22.73
CA LEU A 364 -12.82 -3.23 22.24
C LEU A 364 -13.59 -1.95 21.96
N GLN A 365 -13.49 -0.96 22.85
CA GLN A 365 -14.12 0.35 22.65
C GLN A 365 -13.52 1.10 21.46
N VAL A 366 -12.21 0.99 21.24
CA VAL A 366 -11.57 1.55 20.05
C VAL A 366 -12.01 0.82 18.78
N ALA A 367 -12.15 -0.49 18.84
CA ALA A 367 -12.72 -1.27 17.75
C ALA A 367 -14.12 -0.73 17.40
N GLU A 368 -15.00 -0.59 18.40
CA GLU A 368 -16.35 -0.08 18.20
C GLU A 368 -16.39 1.37 17.69
N ALA A 369 -15.63 2.28 18.32
CA ALA A 369 -15.60 3.69 17.97
C ALA A 369 -15.04 3.95 16.57
N LEU A 370 -14.12 3.12 16.10
CA LEU A 370 -13.53 3.22 14.77
C LEU A 370 -14.21 2.33 13.74
N ASN A 371 -15.29 1.62 14.13
CA ASN A 371 -16.00 0.64 13.31
C ASN A 371 -15.05 -0.44 12.73
N LEU A 372 -14.19 -0.97 13.60
CA LEU A 372 -13.26 -2.07 13.37
C LEU A 372 -13.65 -3.27 14.26
N SER A 373 -13.33 -4.47 13.81
CA SER A 373 -13.42 -5.72 14.53
C SER A 373 -12.29 -5.90 15.55
N ARG A 374 -12.56 -6.76 16.54
CA ARG A 374 -11.57 -7.20 17.53
C ARG A 374 -10.32 -7.79 16.88
N ALA A 375 -10.50 -8.54 15.79
CA ALA A 375 -9.39 -9.18 15.07
C ALA A 375 -8.47 -8.17 14.37
N GLU A 376 -8.97 -7.01 13.93
CA GLU A 376 -8.14 -5.97 13.33
C GLU A 376 -7.39 -5.17 14.36
N ILE A 377 -8.05 -4.77 15.45
CA ILE A 377 -7.35 -4.15 16.56
C ILE A 377 -6.28 -5.13 17.05
N HIS A 378 -6.63 -6.41 17.23
CA HIS A 378 -5.67 -7.46 17.56
C HIS A 378 -4.55 -7.58 16.53
N GLY A 379 -4.86 -7.51 15.23
CA GLY A 379 -3.92 -7.59 14.11
C GLY A 379 -2.95 -6.40 14.08
N VAL A 380 -3.46 -5.19 14.31
CA VAL A 380 -2.65 -3.97 14.49
C VAL A 380 -1.77 -4.11 15.72
N ILE A 381 -2.30 -4.60 16.83
CA ILE A 381 -1.55 -4.82 18.08
C ILE A 381 -0.46 -5.87 17.91
N THR A 382 -0.73 -7.00 17.24
CA THR A 382 0.31 -8.01 16.94
C THR A 382 1.36 -7.47 15.98
N PHE A 383 0.98 -6.56 15.09
CA PHE A 383 1.83 -6.07 14.02
C PHE A 383 2.86 -5.05 14.53
N TYR A 384 2.44 -4.14 15.42
CA TYR A 384 3.35 -3.16 16.02
C TYR A 384 3.95 -3.71 17.32
N HIS A 385 5.24 -4.08 17.27
CA HIS A 385 5.98 -4.63 18.42
C HIS A 385 6.00 -3.71 19.66
N ASP A 386 5.75 -2.40 19.47
CA ASP A 386 5.66 -1.43 20.55
C ASP A 386 4.37 -1.55 21.37
N PHE A 387 3.32 -2.18 20.84
CA PHE A 387 2.04 -2.34 21.53
C PHE A 387 2.02 -3.59 22.42
N ARG A 388 1.88 -3.39 23.73
CA ARG A 388 1.77 -4.46 24.73
C ARG A 388 0.30 -4.74 25.05
N ARG A 389 -0.04 -6.00 25.28
CA ARG A 389 -1.40 -6.43 25.69
C ARG A 389 -1.53 -6.64 27.18
N GLU A 390 -0.41 -6.92 27.83
CA GLU A 390 -0.33 -7.14 29.27
C GLU A 390 0.47 -6.01 29.92
N PRO A 391 0.22 -5.70 31.21
CA PRO A 391 0.98 -4.70 31.94
C PRO A 391 2.50 -4.94 31.90
N ALA A 392 3.27 -3.86 31.95
CA ALA A 392 4.72 -3.97 32.10
C ALA A 392 5.03 -4.29 33.54
N GLY A 393 6.11 -5.03 33.76
CA GLY A 393 6.77 -5.02 35.04
C GLY A 393 7.25 -3.62 35.36
N ARG A 394 7.50 -3.36 36.64
CA ARG A 394 7.94 -2.05 37.16
C ARG A 394 9.16 -1.49 36.41
N THR A 395 10.03 -2.37 35.92
CA THR A 395 11.22 -2.02 35.16
C THR A 395 11.22 -2.75 33.82
N ARG A 396 11.50 -2.02 32.73
CA ARG A 396 11.67 -2.60 31.39
C ARG A 396 13.15 -2.82 31.12
N LEU A 397 13.53 -4.04 30.79
CA LEU A 397 14.86 -4.40 30.31
C LEU A 397 14.77 -4.59 28.79
N LYS A 398 15.27 -3.61 28.02
CA LYS A 398 15.34 -3.70 26.57
C LYS A 398 16.75 -4.08 26.12
N LEU A 399 16.90 -5.16 25.38
CA LEU A 399 18.19 -5.60 24.82
C LEU A 399 18.29 -5.22 23.34
N CYS A 400 19.40 -4.57 22.96
CA CYS A 400 19.64 -4.15 21.58
C CYS A 400 19.87 -5.36 20.67
N ARG A 401 19.09 -5.43 19.58
CA ARG A 401 19.14 -6.49 18.57
C ARG A 401 19.69 -6.00 17.23
N ALA A 402 20.34 -4.84 17.18
CA ALA A 402 20.99 -4.36 15.96
C ALA A 402 22.18 -5.26 15.61
N GLU A 403 22.55 -5.30 14.33
CA GLU A 403 23.59 -6.16 13.78
C GLU A 403 24.93 -5.98 14.51
N ALA A 404 25.28 -4.75 14.88
CA ALA A 404 26.50 -4.46 15.66
C ALA A 404 26.48 -5.09 17.06
N CYS A 405 25.31 -5.13 17.73
CA CYS A 405 25.17 -5.78 19.02
C CYS A 405 25.14 -7.31 18.89
N GLN A 406 24.49 -7.84 17.85
CA GLN A 406 24.51 -9.28 17.55
C GLN A 406 25.94 -9.76 17.30
N ALA A 407 26.73 -9.01 16.52
CA ALA A 407 28.14 -9.33 16.25
C ALA A 407 29.01 -9.37 17.51
N MET A 408 28.61 -8.64 18.56
CA MET A 408 29.28 -8.59 19.86
C MET A 408 28.66 -9.55 20.90
N GLY A 409 27.79 -10.47 20.49
CA GLY A 409 27.26 -11.52 21.37
C GLY A 409 25.94 -11.18 22.07
N SER A 410 25.18 -10.17 21.62
CA SER A 410 23.87 -9.83 22.19
C SER A 410 22.85 -10.98 22.14
N ASP A 411 22.99 -11.90 21.17
CA ASP A 411 22.12 -13.09 21.09
C ASP A 411 22.34 -14.04 22.27
N ALA A 412 23.60 -14.32 22.60
CA ALA A 412 23.96 -15.14 23.75
C ALA A 412 23.57 -14.46 25.07
N LEU A 413 23.75 -13.13 25.17
CA LEU A 413 23.29 -12.36 26.32
C LEU A 413 21.76 -12.43 26.49
N ALA A 414 21.02 -12.35 25.39
CA ALA A 414 19.56 -12.45 25.44
C ALA A 414 19.10 -13.84 25.90
N ASP A 415 19.75 -14.91 25.44
CA ASP A 415 19.47 -16.27 25.91
C ASP A 415 19.77 -16.44 27.40
N GLU A 416 20.91 -15.88 27.86
CA GLU A 416 21.29 -15.87 29.28
C GLU A 416 20.25 -15.11 30.12
N VAL A 417 19.89 -13.90 29.72
CA VAL A 417 18.90 -13.05 30.41
C VAL A 417 17.55 -13.73 30.47
N SER A 418 17.10 -14.32 29.35
CA SER A 418 15.84 -15.07 29.25
C SER A 418 15.80 -16.24 30.24
N GLN A 419 16.89 -17.00 30.35
CA GLN A 419 17.01 -18.09 31.33
C GLN A 419 17.04 -17.59 32.77
N LYS A 420 17.81 -16.52 33.06
CA LYS A 420 17.95 -15.97 34.42
C LYS A 420 16.67 -15.35 34.95
N LEU A 421 15.94 -14.64 34.09
CA LEU A 421 14.65 -14.04 34.44
C LEU A 421 13.48 -15.02 34.29
N ALA A 422 13.71 -16.21 33.73
CA ALA A 422 12.70 -17.22 33.44
C ALA A 422 11.51 -16.66 32.63
N VAL A 423 11.79 -15.77 31.67
CA VAL A 423 10.80 -15.15 30.77
C VAL A 423 11.32 -15.13 29.34
N GLY A 424 10.42 -15.39 28.39
CA GLY A 424 10.70 -15.13 26.97
C GLY A 424 10.60 -13.66 26.63
N TRP A 425 10.84 -13.31 25.36
CA TRP A 425 10.61 -11.96 24.85
C TRP A 425 9.20 -11.47 25.13
N HIS A 426 9.09 -10.21 25.55
CA HIS A 426 7.88 -9.54 26.01
C HIS A 426 7.25 -10.13 27.28
N GLY A 427 7.87 -11.14 27.87
CA GLY A 427 7.44 -11.73 29.14
C GLY A 427 7.83 -10.86 30.33
N THR A 428 6.95 -10.85 31.35
CA THR A 428 7.18 -10.19 32.63
C THR A 428 7.47 -11.25 33.70
N THR A 429 8.45 -11.00 34.56
CA THR A 429 8.81 -11.90 35.66
C THR A 429 7.61 -12.15 36.57
N ARG A 430 7.53 -13.32 37.21
CA ARG A 430 6.37 -13.72 38.04
C ARG A 430 6.07 -12.76 39.19
N ASP A 431 7.07 -12.05 39.67
CA ASP A 431 6.95 -11.02 40.70
C ASP A 431 6.52 -9.65 40.16
N GLY A 432 6.27 -9.53 38.86
CA GLY A 432 5.85 -8.29 38.20
C GLY A 432 6.94 -7.22 38.15
N ARG A 433 8.21 -7.56 38.38
CA ARG A 433 9.28 -6.56 38.49
C ARG A 433 9.88 -6.20 37.14
N VAL A 434 10.22 -7.18 36.30
CA VAL A 434 11.02 -6.95 35.09
C VAL A 434 10.29 -7.47 33.87
N THR A 435 10.16 -6.65 32.83
CA THR A 435 9.76 -7.12 31.49
C THR A 435 10.98 -7.14 30.58
N LEU A 436 11.24 -8.29 29.95
CA LEU A 436 12.29 -8.44 28.95
C LEU A 436 11.76 -8.09 27.56
N GLU A 437 12.39 -7.17 26.85
CA GLU A 437 11.95 -6.73 25.53
C GLU A 437 13.11 -6.64 24.54
N PRO A 438 12.89 -6.99 23.26
CA PRO A 438 13.84 -6.64 22.23
C PRO A 438 13.70 -5.14 21.90
N VAL A 439 14.81 -4.47 21.62
CA VAL A 439 14.81 -3.16 20.96
C VAL A 439 15.70 -3.27 19.73
N PHE A 440 15.22 -2.77 18.59
CA PHE A 440 15.94 -2.94 17.33
C PHE A 440 17.32 -2.28 17.41
N CYS A 441 17.42 -1.01 17.77
CA CYS A 441 18.70 -0.33 17.96
C CYS A 441 18.63 0.70 19.10
N LEU A 442 19.69 0.77 19.92
CA LEU A 442 19.87 1.79 20.97
C LEU A 442 20.88 2.88 20.58
N GLY A 443 21.47 2.82 19.38
CA GLY A 443 22.46 3.79 18.91
C GLY A 443 23.83 3.73 19.61
N LEU A 444 24.07 2.73 20.45
CA LEU A 444 25.28 2.59 21.28
C LEU A 444 26.31 1.61 20.70
N CYS A 445 26.52 1.64 19.37
CA CYS A 445 27.34 0.64 18.67
C CYS A 445 28.81 0.61 19.14
N SER A 446 29.37 1.73 19.60
CA SER A 446 30.74 1.84 20.13
C SER A 446 30.96 1.10 21.46
N VAL A 447 29.88 0.78 22.15
CA VAL A 447 29.87 0.07 23.43
C VAL A 447 28.91 -1.13 23.38
N ALA A 448 28.78 -1.78 22.23
CA ALA A 448 28.00 -3.01 22.11
C ALA A 448 28.57 -4.16 22.99
N PRO A 449 27.73 -5.10 23.49
CA PRO A 449 26.26 -5.11 23.45
C PRO A 449 25.65 -3.97 24.29
N ALA A 450 24.49 -3.48 23.89
CA ALA A 450 23.81 -2.39 24.58
C ALA A 450 22.43 -2.82 25.11
N ALA A 451 22.04 -2.25 26.25
CA ALA A 451 20.73 -2.46 26.85
C ALA A 451 20.18 -1.16 27.45
N LEU A 452 18.87 -1.12 27.69
CA LEU A 452 18.18 -0.06 28.43
C LEU A 452 17.42 -0.71 29.59
N VAL A 453 17.73 -0.32 30.82
CA VAL A 453 17.07 -0.79 32.04
C VAL A 453 16.29 0.36 32.65
N GLY A 454 14.96 0.33 32.53
CA GLY A 454 14.12 1.49 32.85
C GLY A 454 14.48 2.67 31.94
N THR A 455 15.18 3.65 32.50
CA THR A 455 15.74 4.82 31.79
C THR A 455 17.28 4.79 31.71
N GLU A 456 17.95 3.83 32.34
CA GLU A 456 19.42 3.71 32.38
C GLU A 456 19.94 2.94 31.16
N LEU A 457 20.77 3.59 30.34
CA LEU A 457 21.48 2.93 29.24
C LEU A 457 22.71 2.19 29.78
N VAL A 458 22.83 0.91 29.43
CA VAL A 458 23.94 0.04 29.82
C VAL A 458 24.74 -0.35 28.58
N GLY A 459 25.95 0.18 28.46
CA GLY A 459 26.93 -0.22 27.44
C GLY A 459 27.80 -1.39 27.91
N ARG A 460 28.35 -2.15 26.97
CA ARG A 460 29.08 -3.41 27.18
C ARG A 460 28.28 -4.34 28.10
N ALA A 461 26.99 -4.44 27.82
CA ALA A 461 26.03 -5.15 28.64
C ALA A 461 26.44 -6.61 28.79
N ASP A 462 26.45 -7.06 30.04
CA ASP A 462 26.60 -8.45 30.47
C ASP A 462 25.62 -8.67 31.64
N TRP A 463 25.35 -9.93 31.99
CA TRP A 463 24.39 -10.22 33.07
C TRP A 463 24.70 -9.48 34.39
N PRO A 464 25.96 -9.43 34.89
CA PRO A 464 26.28 -8.68 36.11
C PRO A 464 25.92 -7.20 36.05
N ARG A 465 26.21 -6.51 34.94
CA ARG A 465 25.86 -5.09 34.76
C ARG A 465 24.36 -4.88 34.66
N LEU A 466 23.65 -5.76 33.95
CA LEU A 466 22.20 -5.72 33.87
C LEU A 466 21.56 -5.93 35.23
N GLN A 467 22.06 -6.88 36.02
CA GLN A 467 21.59 -7.13 37.38
C GLN A 467 21.82 -5.94 38.30
N GLN A 468 22.98 -5.27 38.18
CA GLN A 468 23.27 -4.06 38.93
C GLN A 468 22.32 -2.91 38.55
N ALA A 469 22.05 -2.71 37.27
CA ALA A 469 21.10 -1.70 36.80
C ALA A 469 19.66 -2.02 37.23
N LEU A 470 19.25 -3.30 37.17
CA LEU A 470 17.94 -3.75 37.64
C LEU A 470 17.75 -3.49 39.14
N ALA A 471 18.78 -3.75 39.96
CA ALA A 471 18.73 -3.50 41.40
C ALA A 471 18.60 -2.00 41.73
N LYS A 472 19.16 -1.10 40.91
CA LYS A 472 19.00 0.35 41.10
C LYS A 472 17.57 0.81 40.83
N CYS A 473 16.84 0.13 39.96
CA CYS A 473 15.43 0.43 39.67
C CYS A 473 14.46 -0.16 40.72
N GLU A 474 14.94 -0.88 41.74
CA GLU A 474 14.11 -1.37 42.86
C GLU A 474 13.86 -0.32 43.96
N HIS A 475 14.55 0.82 43.91
CA HIS A 475 14.34 2.00 44.76
C HIS A 475 13.71 3.14 43.94
#